data_AF-A0A833G0W9-F1
#
_entry.id   AF-A0A833G0W9-F1
#
_cell.length_a   1.000
_cell.length_b   1.000
_cell.length_c   1.000
_cell.angle_alpha   90.00
_cell.angle_beta   90.00
_cell.angle_gamma   90.00
#
_symmetry.space_group_name_H-M   'P 1'
#
loop_
_entity.id
_entity.type
_entity.pdbx_description
1 polymer ?
#
loop_
_entity_poly.entity_id
_entity_poly.type
_entity_poly.pdbx_seq_one_letter_code
_entity_poly.pdbx_strand_id
1 'polypeptide(L)'
;YDLSNVMFVTTANTLNIPAPLMDRMEIIRIAGYTEDEKAEIARKHLIPSAVKKHGLAADEWAIDDEALRTLIRRYTREAGVRNLEREISNLARKAVKEILLAKKKKKVSVTNGNIEDYLGVPRYRYGEAELEDQVGVVTGLAVTGVGGELLTIEGVMMPGKGKMTVTGNLQDVMKESISAAASYVRSRAVDFGIEPPLFDRRDIHVHVPEGATPKDGPSAGTAMATTIVSILTGIPVRRDIAMTGEITLRGRVLPIGGLKEKLLAALRGGLKKVLIPEENAKDLAEIPDSVKSGLEIVPVSRMDEVLARALTRKPEPIEWDEATAKPVDVPDAAVEDEQAALIAH
;
A
#
# COMPACT_ATOMS: atom_id res chain seq x y z
N TYR A 1 -47.15 -12.74 -7.30
CA TYR A 1 -46.71 -11.51 -6.60
C TYR A 1 -46.11 -10.58 -7.63
N ASP A 2 -46.54 -9.32 -7.67
CA ASP A 2 -46.00 -8.28 -8.55
C ASP A 2 -44.99 -7.44 -7.74
N LEU A 3 -43.77 -7.28 -8.27
CA LEU A 3 -42.66 -6.55 -7.66
C LEU A 3 -42.28 -5.30 -8.46
N SER A 4 -43.08 -4.90 -9.44
CA SER A 4 -42.81 -3.76 -10.34
C SER A 4 -42.58 -2.43 -9.63
N ASN A 5 -43.26 -2.20 -8.49
CA ASN A 5 -43.14 -0.98 -7.70
C ASN A 5 -42.14 -1.10 -6.52
N VAL A 6 -41.34 -2.16 -6.47
CA VAL A 6 -40.37 -2.37 -5.39
C VAL A 6 -39.01 -1.80 -5.81
N MET A 7 -38.49 -0.85 -5.02
CA MET A 7 -37.13 -0.35 -5.17
C MET A 7 -36.14 -1.34 -4.54
N PHE A 8 -35.24 -1.89 -5.35
CA PHE A 8 -34.17 -2.76 -4.87
C PHE A 8 -32.90 -1.95 -4.63
N VAL A 9 -32.34 -2.07 -3.43
CA VAL A 9 -31.03 -1.50 -3.09
C VAL A 9 -30.15 -2.63 -2.57
N THR A 10 -28.99 -2.81 -3.18
CA THR A 10 -28.01 -3.83 -2.81
C THR A 10 -26.70 -3.15 -2.40
N THR A 11 -25.98 -3.78 -1.47
CA THR A 11 -24.67 -3.29 -1.00
C THR A 11 -23.63 -4.39 -1.16
N ALA A 12 -22.46 -4.06 -1.69
CA ALA A 12 -21.34 -4.98 -1.82
C ALA A 12 -20.03 -4.27 -1.46
N ASN A 13 -19.08 -5.00 -0.86
CA ASN A 13 -17.73 -4.48 -0.59
C ASN A 13 -16.80 -4.68 -1.80
N THR A 14 -17.10 -5.66 -2.66
CA THR A 14 -16.29 -6.00 -3.84
C THR A 14 -17.20 -6.17 -5.04
N LEU A 15 -16.69 -5.87 -6.23
CA LEU A 15 -17.41 -6.05 -7.50
C LEU A 15 -17.31 -7.46 -8.08
N ASN A 16 -16.96 -8.46 -7.25
CA ASN A 16 -17.03 -9.86 -7.63
C ASN A 16 -18.48 -10.36 -7.60
N ILE A 17 -19.32 -9.74 -8.44
CA ILE A 17 -20.75 -9.99 -8.59
C ILE A 17 -20.95 -10.71 -9.92
N PRO A 18 -21.80 -11.76 -10.00
CA PRO A 18 -22.11 -12.43 -11.25
C PRO A 18 -22.53 -11.44 -12.34
N ALA A 19 -21.92 -11.53 -13.53
CA ALA A 19 -22.18 -10.62 -14.65
C ALA A 19 -23.68 -10.42 -14.98
N PRO A 20 -24.55 -11.46 -14.92
CA PRO A 20 -25.99 -11.27 -15.18
C PRO A 20 -26.71 -10.37 -14.17
N LEU A 21 -26.20 -10.27 -12.94
CA LEU A 21 -26.73 -9.36 -11.93
C LEU A 21 -26.16 -7.96 -12.11
N MET A 22 -24.87 -7.87 -12.42
CA MET A 22 -24.16 -6.60 -12.58
C MET A 22 -24.72 -5.77 -13.74
N ASP A 23 -25.09 -6.41 -14.84
CA ASP A 23 -25.73 -5.76 -16.01
C ASP A 23 -27.11 -5.15 -15.70
N ARG A 24 -27.73 -5.55 -14.58
CA ARG A 24 -29.06 -5.10 -14.14
C ARG A 24 -28.99 -4.13 -12.97
N MET A 25 -27.81 -3.66 -12.61
CA MET A 25 -27.58 -2.80 -11.45
C MET A 25 -26.85 -1.52 -11.87
N GLU A 26 -27.27 -0.40 -11.32
CA GLU A 26 -26.47 0.82 -11.35
C GLU A 26 -25.46 0.77 -10.20
N ILE A 27 -24.16 0.84 -10.53
CA ILE A 27 -23.08 0.73 -9.55
C ILE A 27 -22.70 2.13 -9.07
N ILE A 28 -23.04 2.43 -7.81
CA ILE A 28 -22.60 3.64 -7.12
C ILE A 28 -21.42 3.30 -6.21
N ARG A 29 -20.24 3.86 -6.49
CA ARG A 29 -19.04 3.65 -5.68
C ARG A 29 -18.97 4.67 -4.54
N ILE A 30 -18.96 4.16 -3.30
CA ILE A 30 -18.77 4.99 -2.10
C ILE A 30 -17.31 4.91 -1.69
N ALA A 31 -16.58 6.01 -1.87
CA ALA A 31 -15.17 6.09 -1.49
C ALA A 31 -14.99 6.19 0.03
N GLY A 32 -13.76 5.92 0.49
CA GLY A 32 -13.35 6.17 1.87
C GLY A 32 -13.25 7.66 2.20
N TYR A 33 -13.14 7.95 3.49
CA TYR A 33 -13.07 9.31 4.03
C TYR A 33 -11.63 9.73 4.35
N THR A 34 -11.32 11.01 4.14
CA THR A 34 -10.13 11.71 4.64
C THR A 34 -10.18 11.90 6.15
N GLU A 35 -9.05 12.27 6.78
CA GLU A 35 -9.00 12.52 8.24
C GLU A 35 -9.98 13.62 8.67
N ASP A 36 -10.04 14.73 7.93
CA ASP A 36 -10.91 15.85 8.26
C ASP A 36 -12.38 15.49 8.04
N GLU A 37 -12.71 14.75 6.97
CA GLU A 37 -14.08 14.22 6.78
C GLU A 37 -14.48 13.27 7.92
N LYS A 38 -13.58 12.38 8.36
CA LYS A 38 -13.85 11.50 9.52
C LYS A 38 -14.07 12.29 10.80
N ALA A 39 -13.28 13.34 11.03
CA ALA A 39 -13.45 14.21 12.19
C ALA A 39 -14.82 14.91 12.15
N GLU A 40 -15.23 15.43 11.00
CA GLU A 40 -16.55 16.05 10.81
C GLU A 40 -17.70 15.06 11.00
N ILE A 41 -17.59 13.85 10.43
CA ILE A 41 -18.58 12.77 10.62
C ILE A 41 -18.67 12.40 12.10
N ALA A 42 -17.53 12.32 12.79
CA ALA A 42 -17.50 12.03 14.22
C ALA A 42 -18.21 13.10 15.03
N ARG A 43 -17.93 14.39 14.78
CA ARG A 43 -18.58 15.52 15.47
C ARG A 43 -20.09 15.56 15.24
N LYS A 44 -20.53 15.43 13.99
CA LYS A 44 -21.94 15.60 13.61
C LYS A 44 -22.81 14.39 13.93
N HIS A 45 -22.24 13.18 13.90
CA HIS A 45 -23.04 11.95 13.95
C HIS A 45 -22.57 10.96 15.02
N LEU A 46 -21.29 10.59 15.05
CA LEU A 46 -20.82 9.49 15.92
C LEU A 46 -20.80 9.87 17.40
N ILE A 47 -20.31 11.07 17.73
CA ILE A 47 -20.26 11.59 19.10
C ILE A 47 -21.68 11.73 19.68
N PRO A 48 -22.63 12.43 19.03
CA PRO A 48 -24.01 12.50 19.52
C PRO A 48 -24.67 11.13 19.68
N SER A 49 -24.44 10.22 18.72
CA SER A 49 -24.95 8.85 18.78
C SER A 49 -24.40 8.08 19.99
N ALA A 50 -23.10 8.16 20.24
CA ALA A 50 -22.45 7.49 21.38
C ALA A 50 -22.93 8.05 22.73
N VAL A 51 -23.02 9.37 22.88
CA VAL A 51 -23.55 10.04 24.09
C VAL A 51 -24.97 9.56 24.40
N LYS A 52 -25.85 9.58 23.39
CA LYS A 52 -27.23 9.10 23.52
C LYS A 52 -27.31 7.61 23.86
N LYS A 53 -26.51 6.77 23.19
CA LYS A 53 -26.51 5.31 23.38
C LYS A 53 -26.06 4.89 24.77
N HIS A 54 -25.15 5.64 25.38
CA HIS A 54 -24.62 5.37 26.73
C HIS A 54 -25.31 6.16 27.83
N GLY A 55 -26.33 6.96 27.50
CA GLY A 55 -27.14 7.69 28.50
C GLY A 55 -26.41 8.84 29.19
N LEU A 56 -25.37 9.41 28.56
CA LEU A 56 -24.65 10.57 29.05
C LEU A 56 -25.42 11.85 28.72
N ALA A 57 -25.41 12.84 29.61
CA ALA A 57 -25.84 14.19 29.27
C ALA A 57 -24.78 14.90 28.41
N ALA A 58 -25.19 15.93 27.66
CA ALA A 58 -24.32 16.61 26.70
C ALA A 58 -23.09 17.29 27.33
N ASP A 59 -23.16 17.63 28.61
CA ASP A 59 -22.08 18.27 29.38
C ASP A 59 -21.23 17.29 30.18
N GLU A 60 -21.64 16.02 30.30
CA GLU A 60 -20.93 14.99 31.08
C GLU A 60 -19.74 14.40 30.34
N TRP A 61 -19.72 14.44 29.00
CA TRP A 61 -18.64 13.90 28.19
C TRP A 61 -18.28 14.79 27.01
N ALA A 62 -16.97 15.01 26.82
CA ALA A 62 -16.43 15.71 25.67
C ALA A 62 -15.13 15.06 25.22
N ILE A 63 -14.81 15.19 23.94
CA ILE A 63 -13.51 14.86 23.35
C ILE A 63 -13.00 16.10 22.62
N ASP A 64 -11.74 16.47 22.87
CA ASP A 64 -11.12 17.58 22.16
C ASP A 64 -10.69 17.17 20.73
N ASP A 65 -10.42 18.18 19.91
CA ASP A 65 -10.08 17.98 18.50
C ASP A 65 -8.75 17.25 18.31
N GLU A 66 -7.77 17.48 19.18
CA GLU A 66 -6.48 16.80 19.13
C GLU A 66 -6.62 15.31 19.47
N ALA A 67 -7.39 14.96 20.51
CA ALA A 67 -7.70 13.59 20.88
C ALA A 67 -8.50 12.89 19.79
N LEU A 68 -9.45 13.57 19.16
CA LEU A 68 -10.21 13.00 18.04
C LEU A 68 -9.29 12.70 16.85
N ARG A 69 -8.35 13.62 16.52
CA ARG A 69 -7.33 13.36 15.49
C ARG A 69 -6.42 12.19 15.89
N THR A 70 -5.97 12.14 17.14
CA THR A 70 -5.16 11.02 17.67
C THR A 70 -5.92 9.69 17.61
N LEU A 71 -7.22 9.69 17.94
CA LEU A 71 -8.10 8.53 17.84
C LEU A 71 -8.13 8.00 16.40
N ILE A 72 -8.39 8.88 15.44
CA ILE A 72 -8.43 8.55 14.01
C ILE A 72 -7.08 7.97 13.55
N ARG A 73 -5.97 8.61 13.93
CA ARG A 73 -4.62 8.29 13.44
C ARG A 73 -3.98 7.05 14.08
N ARG A 74 -4.19 6.85 15.38
CA ARG A 74 -3.44 5.87 16.19
C ARG A 74 -4.27 4.69 16.70
N TYR A 75 -5.60 4.80 16.68
CA TYR A 75 -6.50 3.77 17.19
C TYR A 75 -7.43 3.19 16.11
N THR A 76 -7.45 3.76 14.90
CA THR A 76 -8.22 3.24 13.76
C THR A 76 -7.36 3.05 12.53
N ARG A 77 -7.62 2.01 11.74
CA ARG A 77 -7.02 1.79 10.42
C ARG A 77 -8.07 1.19 9.48
N GLU A 78 -8.83 2.06 8.82
CA GLU A 78 -9.92 1.71 7.90
C GLU A 78 -10.20 2.85 6.93
N ALA A 79 -10.89 2.59 5.82
CA ALA A 79 -11.38 3.64 4.92
C ALA A 79 -12.68 4.30 5.44
N GLY A 80 -13.52 3.52 6.14
CA GLY A 80 -14.78 3.98 6.75
C GLY A 80 -14.61 4.57 8.15
N VAL A 81 -15.67 4.50 8.95
CA VAL A 81 -15.74 5.03 10.33
C VAL A 81 -16.26 4.01 11.36
N ARG A 82 -16.23 2.70 11.04
CA ARG A 82 -16.84 1.67 11.89
C ARG A 82 -16.00 1.40 13.14
N ASN A 83 -14.69 1.26 12.99
CA ASN A 83 -13.77 1.20 14.13
C ASN A 83 -13.72 2.53 14.88
N LEU A 84 -13.82 3.66 14.17
CA LEU A 84 -13.94 4.98 14.81
C LEU A 84 -15.16 5.05 15.73
N GLU A 85 -16.33 4.63 15.27
CA GLU A 85 -17.55 4.56 16.09
C GLU A 85 -17.36 3.63 17.30
N ARG A 86 -16.74 2.46 17.11
CA ARG A 86 -16.45 1.51 18.21
C ARG A 86 -15.56 2.13 19.28
N GLU A 87 -14.49 2.82 18.89
CA GLU A 87 -13.57 3.42 19.86
C GLU A 87 -14.18 4.64 20.54
N ILE A 88 -14.95 5.48 19.85
CA ILE A 88 -15.75 6.55 20.48
C ILE A 88 -16.73 5.96 21.51
N SER A 89 -17.40 4.87 21.16
CA SER A 89 -18.31 4.15 22.06
C SER A 89 -17.57 3.55 23.27
N ASN A 90 -16.35 3.05 23.09
CA ASN A 90 -15.51 2.56 24.19
C ASN A 90 -15.11 3.69 25.15
N LEU A 91 -14.73 4.86 24.62
CA LEU A 91 -14.42 6.06 25.40
C LEU A 91 -15.63 6.49 26.25
N ALA A 92 -16.79 6.62 25.61
CA ALA A 92 -18.04 7.00 26.28
C ALA A 92 -18.40 5.99 27.40
N ARG A 93 -18.32 4.68 27.13
CA ARG A 93 -18.59 3.64 28.14
C ARG A 93 -17.64 3.73 29.34
N LYS A 94 -16.35 3.99 29.11
CA LYS A 94 -15.37 4.13 30.20
C LYS A 94 -15.61 5.42 30.99
N ALA A 95 -16.00 6.50 30.33
CA ALA A 95 -16.39 7.74 30.99
C ALA A 95 -17.60 7.54 31.91
N VAL A 96 -18.64 6.80 31.47
CA VAL A 96 -19.79 6.44 32.33
C VAL A 96 -19.33 5.71 33.59
N LYS A 97 -18.47 4.69 33.44
CA LYS A 97 -17.93 3.94 34.58
C LYS A 97 -17.17 4.86 35.55
N GLU A 98 -16.39 5.81 35.03
CA GLU A 98 -15.64 6.76 35.84
C GLU A 98 -16.56 7.70 36.62
N ILE A 99 -17.57 8.27 35.97
CA ILE A 99 -18.57 9.16 36.60
C ILE A 99 -19.33 8.44 37.71
N LEU A 100 -19.76 7.19 37.47
CA LEU A 100 -20.50 6.40 38.46
C LEU A 100 -19.65 6.01 39.68
N LEU A 101 -18.36 5.72 39.48
CA LEU A 101 -17.46 5.34 40.58
C LEU A 101 -16.92 6.57 41.33
N ALA A 102 -16.77 7.70 40.66
CA ALA A 102 -16.22 8.91 41.25
C ALA A 102 -17.32 9.69 41.99
N LYS A 103 -17.25 9.72 43.33
CA LYS A 103 -18.20 10.47 44.18
C LYS A 103 -18.34 11.98 43.87
N LYS A 104 -17.41 12.57 43.09
CA LYS A 104 -17.37 14.02 42.78
C LYS A 104 -17.10 14.37 41.30
N LYS A 105 -16.72 13.44 40.41
CA LYS A 105 -16.54 13.78 38.99
C LYS A 105 -17.87 13.70 38.27
N LYS A 106 -18.37 14.87 37.84
CA LYS A 106 -19.60 14.99 37.04
C LYS A 106 -19.34 15.13 35.54
N LYS A 107 -18.09 15.32 35.14
CA LYS A 107 -17.70 15.55 33.74
C LYS A 107 -16.36 14.86 33.43
N VAL A 108 -16.29 14.22 32.28
CA VAL A 108 -15.08 13.60 31.74
C VAL A 108 -14.76 14.26 30.41
N SER A 109 -13.54 14.79 30.29
CA SER A 109 -13.02 15.32 29.03
C SER A 109 -11.88 14.43 28.57
N VAL A 110 -12.03 13.84 27.39
CA VAL A 110 -10.98 13.08 26.71
C VAL A 110 -10.11 14.07 25.95
N THR A 111 -8.82 14.02 26.24
CA THR A 111 -7.78 14.89 25.70
C THR A 111 -6.63 14.04 25.18
N ASN A 112 -5.75 14.62 24.37
CA ASN A 112 -4.61 13.87 23.83
C ASN A 112 -3.71 13.28 24.94
N GLY A 113 -3.63 13.92 26.11
CA GLY A 113 -2.81 13.47 27.24
C GLY A 113 -3.42 12.33 28.06
N ASN A 114 -4.72 12.06 27.97
CA ASN A 114 -5.40 11.02 28.77
C ASN A 114 -6.09 9.94 27.93
N ILE A 115 -6.09 10.05 26.60
CA ILE A 115 -6.73 9.07 25.71
C ILE A 115 -6.17 7.64 25.91
N GLU A 116 -4.88 7.53 26.25
CA GLU A 116 -4.21 6.26 26.55
C GLU A 116 -4.74 5.58 27.82
N ASP A 117 -5.17 6.35 28.83
CA ASP A 117 -5.80 5.80 30.04
C ASP A 117 -7.10 5.07 29.70
N TYR A 118 -7.80 5.56 28.67
CA TYR A 118 -9.06 5.00 28.20
C TYR A 118 -8.88 3.92 27.13
N LEU A 119 -7.91 3.98 26.23
CA LEU A 119 -7.80 3.02 25.11
C LEU A 119 -6.61 2.07 25.22
N GLY A 120 -5.73 2.31 26.19
CA GLY A 120 -4.42 1.68 26.30
C GLY A 120 -3.42 2.26 25.30
N VAL A 121 -2.31 1.56 25.14
CA VAL A 121 -1.24 1.94 24.21
C VAL A 121 -1.77 2.11 22.77
N PRO A 122 -1.26 3.09 22.01
CA PRO A 122 -1.55 3.25 20.59
C PRO A 122 -1.40 1.93 19.80
N ARG A 123 -2.41 1.56 19.02
CA ARG A 123 -2.42 0.30 18.25
C ARG A 123 -1.71 0.44 16.90
N TYR A 124 -1.74 1.64 16.34
CA TYR A 124 -1.15 1.95 15.05
C TYR A 124 -0.17 3.10 15.19
N ARG A 125 0.93 3.00 14.46
CA ARG A 125 1.86 4.10 14.27
C ARG A 125 1.35 4.96 13.10
N TYR A 126 1.46 6.27 13.25
CA TYR A 126 1.05 7.24 12.25
C TYR A 126 2.29 7.88 11.64
N GLY A 127 2.35 7.96 10.31
CA GLY A 127 3.48 8.55 9.59
C GLY A 127 4.69 7.63 9.41
N GLU A 128 4.52 6.31 9.44
CA GLU A 128 5.60 5.38 9.05
C GLU A 128 5.71 5.27 7.53
N ALA A 129 6.11 6.38 6.91
CA ALA A 129 7.17 6.25 5.93
C ALA A 129 8.40 5.70 6.66
N GLU A 130 9.25 4.92 6.00
CA GLU A 130 10.51 4.44 6.58
C GLU A 130 11.23 5.58 7.32
N LEU A 131 11.93 5.31 8.42
CA LEU A 131 12.56 6.39 9.19
C LEU A 131 13.74 7.03 8.43
N GLU A 132 14.36 6.24 7.56
CA GLU A 132 15.56 6.57 6.79
C GLU A 132 15.42 6.07 5.35
N ASP A 133 16.17 6.67 4.43
CA ASP A 133 16.29 6.17 3.05
C ASP A 133 17.01 4.82 3.06
N GLN A 134 16.43 3.81 2.40
CA GLN A 134 16.92 2.43 2.45
C GLN A 134 17.18 1.85 1.07
N VAL A 135 18.17 0.97 0.99
CA VAL A 135 18.48 0.22 -0.24
C VAL A 135 17.52 -0.96 -0.32
N GLY A 136 16.88 -1.13 -1.47
CA GLY A 136 15.99 -2.26 -1.73
C GLY A 136 14.64 -2.20 -1.02
N VAL A 137 14.26 -1.06 -0.46
CA VAL A 137 12.95 -0.86 0.17
C VAL A 137 12.19 0.24 -0.54
N VAL A 138 11.01 -0.08 -1.09
CA VAL A 138 10.20 0.86 -1.87
C VAL A 138 8.77 0.86 -1.37
N THR A 139 8.19 2.04 -1.15
CA THR A 139 6.77 2.16 -0.84
C THR A 139 5.92 2.18 -2.12
N GLY A 140 5.19 1.09 -2.35
CA GLY A 140 4.16 0.97 -3.38
C GLY A 140 2.75 1.30 -2.86
N LEU A 141 1.82 1.56 -3.77
CA LEU A 141 0.40 1.75 -3.45
C LEU A 141 -0.46 0.63 -4.05
N ALA A 142 -1.35 0.06 -3.24
CA ALA A 142 -2.31 -0.95 -3.67
C ALA A 142 -3.74 -0.59 -3.25
N VAL A 143 -4.69 -1.30 -3.86
CA VAL A 143 -6.11 -1.24 -3.50
C VAL A 143 -6.53 -2.62 -3.04
N THR A 144 -7.24 -2.65 -1.93
CA THR A 144 -7.86 -3.85 -1.37
C THR A 144 -9.37 -3.69 -1.40
N GLY A 145 -10.11 -4.76 -1.11
CA GLY A 145 -11.58 -4.70 -0.98
C GLY A 145 -12.08 -3.75 0.12
N VAL A 146 -11.21 -3.24 0.99
CA VAL A 146 -11.53 -2.29 2.07
C VAL A 146 -10.94 -0.90 1.85
N GLY A 147 -10.34 -0.64 0.68
CA GLY A 147 -9.76 0.64 0.30
C GLY A 147 -8.25 0.55 0.02
N GLY A 148 -7.61 1.71 -0.15
CA GLY A 148 -6.19 1.79 -0.48
C GLY A 148 -5.27 1.46 0.69
N GLU A 149 -4.13 0.86 0.38
CA GLU A 149 -3.11 0.42 1.35
C GLU A 149 -1.68 0.73 0.83
N LEU A 150 -0.78 1.04 1.77
CA LEU A 150 0.66 1.14 1.50
C LEU A 150 1.30 -0.25 1.50
N LEU A 151 2.15 -0.52 0.51
CA LEU A 151 2.93 -1.74 0.43
C LEU A 151 4.42 -1.41 0.53
N THR A 152 5.12 -2.03 1.47
CA THR A 152 6.59 -1.92 1.53
C THR A 152 7.19 -3.08 0.74
N ILE A 153 7.67 -2.84 -0.46
CA ILE A 153 8.31 -3.88 -1.28
C ILE A 153 9.80 -3.92 -0.92
N GLU A 154 10.25 -5.09 -0.50
CA GLU A 154 11.61 -5.33 -0.05
C GLU A 154 12.34 -6.23 -1.05
N GLY A 155 13.61 -5.95 -1.29
CA GLY A 155 14.49 -6.77 -2.12
C GLY A 155 15.77 -7.07 -1.38
N VAL A 156 16.24 -8.30 -1.51
CA VAL A 156 17.58 -8.70 -1.06
C VAL A 156 18.32 -9.39 -2.19
N MET A 157 19.63 -9.16 -2.25
CA MET A 157 20.54 -9.80 -3.19
C MET A 157 21.52 -10.69 -2.41
N MET A 158 21.68 -11.93 -2.86
CA MET A 158 22.55 -12.94 -2.23
C MET A 158 23.47 -13.57 -3.28
N PRO A 159 24.66 -14.09 -2.91
CA PRO A 159 25.43 -14.95 -3.82
C PRO A 159 24.59 -16.15 -4.29
N GLY A 160 24.60 -16.46 -5.59
CA GLY A 160 23.72 -17.49 -6.13
C GLY A 160 23.98 -17.82 -7.60
N LYS A 161 22.96 -18.37 -8.27
CA LYS A 161 22.99 -18.81 -9.69
C LYS A 161 21.99 -18.04 -10.57
N GLY A 162 21.60 -16.83 -10.16
CA GLY A 162 20.68 -15.97 -10.90
C GLY A 162 19.21 -16.29 -10.71
N LYS A 163 18.84 -16.93 -9.59
CA LYS A 163 17.44 -17.24 -9.27
C LYS A 163 16.72 -15.98 -8.81
N MET A 164 15.55 -15.73 -9.40
CA MET A 164 14.59 -14.74 -8.93
C MET A 164 13.52 -15.43 -8.07
N THR A 165 13.54 -15.16 -6.76
CA THR A 165 12.54 -15.68 -5.82
C THR A 165 11.60 -14.57 -5.41
N VAL A 166 10.33 -14.90 -5.24
CA VAL A 166 9.31 -13.95 -4.81
C VAL A 166 8.49 -14.55 -3.68
N THR A 167 8.27 -13.77 -2.62
CA THR A 167 7.37 -14.14 -1.52
C THR A 167 6.35 -13.04 -1.23
N GLY A 168 5.26 -13.42 -0.57
CA GLY A 168 4.07 -12.62 -0.40
C GLY A 168 2.87 -13.32 -1.03
N ASN A 169 1.68 -13.14 -0.47
CA ASN A 169 0.42 -13.73 -0.98
C ASN A 169 0.03 -13.11 -2.35
N LEU A 170 0.79 -13.47 -3.39
CA LEU A 170 0.74 -12.92 -4.74
C LEU A 170 0.03 -13.89 -5.69
N GLN A 171 -0.89 -13.32 -6.47
CA GLN A 171 -1.51 -14.05 -7.58
C GLN A 171 -0.63 -14.02 -8.83
N ASP A 172 -1.03 -14.76 -9.86
CA ASP A 172 -0.23 -14.99 -11.06
C ASP A 172 0.08 -13.69 -11.82
N VAL A 173 -0.86 -12.75 -11.89
CA VAL A 173 -0.68 -11.41 -12.50
C VAL A 173 0.47 -10.63 -11.85
N MET A 174 0.62 -10.74 -10.53
CA MET A 174 1.73 -10.08 -9.81
C MET A 174 3.06 -10.78 -10.05
N LYS A 175 3.07 -12.11 -10.22
CA LYS A 175 4.29 -12.85 -10.60
C LYS A 175 4.76 -12.46 -12.00
N GLU A 176 3.84 -12.30 -12.94
CA GLU A 176 4.13 -11.78 -14.28
C GLU A 176 4.73 -10.37 -14.23
N SER A 177 4.19 -9.50 -13.36
CA SER A 177 4.68 -8.13 -13.18
C SER A 177 6.13 -8.09 -12.69
N ILE A 178 6.50 -8.97 -11.76
CA ILE A 178 7.89 -9.07 -11.28
C ILE A 178 8.82 -9.59 -12.38
N SER A 179 8.37 -10.59 -13.15
CA SER A 179 9.13 -11.11 -14.29
C SER A 179 9.37 -10.01 -15.34
N ALA A 180 8.36 -9.18 -15.63
CA ALA A 180 8.48 -8.04 -16.53
C ALA A 180 9.44 -6.97 -15.99
N ALA A 181 9.35 -6.64 -14.70
CA ALA A 181 10.28 -5.71 -14.04
C ALA A 181 11.72 -6.22 -14.09
N ALA A 182 11.96 -7.49 -13.74
CA ALA A 182 13.28 -8.12 -13.80
C ALA A 182 13.85 -8.12 -15.23
N SER A 183 13.02 -8.47 -16.22
CA SER A 183 13.40 -8.46 -17.63
C SER A 183 13.76 -7.06 -18.13
N TYR A 184 12.97 -6.04 -17.74
CA TYR A 184 13.28 -4.65 -18.05
C TYR A 184 14.63 -4.23 -17.47
N VAL A 185 14.86 -4.50 -16.17
CA VAL A 185 16.11 -4.11 -15.50
C VAL A 185 17.32 -4.82 -16.11
N ARG A 186 17.18 -6.12 -16.44
CA ARG A 186 18.24 -6.88 -17.15
C ARG A 186 18.53 -6.30 -18.54
N SER A 187 17.50 -5.93 -19.31
CA SER A 187 17.66 -5.37 -20.67
C SER A 187 18.36 -4.00 -20.71
N ARG A 188 18.36 -3.28 -19.58
CA ARG A 188 18.92 -1.93 -19.44
C ARG A 188 20.06 -1.90 -18.42
N ALA A 189 20.65 -3.06 -18.09
CA ALA A 189 21.63 -3.21 -17.03
C ALA A 189 22.81 -2.23 -17.16
N VAL A 190 23.37 -2.14 -18.38
CA VAL A 190 24.51 -1.27 -18.72
C VAL A 190 24.18 0.21 -18.46
N ASP A 191 22.97 0.65 -18.83
CA ASP A 191 22.51 2.03 -18.62
C ASP A 191 22.33 2.38 -17.13
N PHE A 192 22.16 1.36 -16.27
CA PHE A 192 22.03 1.52 -14.83
C PHE A 192 23.35 1.33 -14.08
N GLY A 193 24.45 1.07 -14.78
CA GLY A 193 25.74 0.77 -14.16
C GLY A 193 25.83 -0.62 -13.57
N ILE A 194 25.02 -1.55 -14.06
CA ILE A 194 24.96 -2.94 -13.59
C ILE A 194 25.65 -3.81 -14.63
N GLU A 195 26.70 -4.52 -14.21
CA GLU A 195 27.36 -5.51 -15.06
C GLU A 195 26.38 -6.68 -15.36
N PRO A 196 26.11 -7.00 -16.63
CA PRO A 196 25.17 -8.08 -16.98
C PRO A 196 25.46 -9.44 -16.31
N PRO A 197 26.73 -9.89 -16.14
CA PRO A 197 27.04 -11.13 -15.42
C PRO A 197 26.62 -11.14 -13.95
N LEU A 198 26.33 -9.97 -13.34
CA LEU A 198 25.87 -9.91 -11.95
C LEU A 198 24.53 -10.65 -11.77
N PHE A 199 23.66 -10.63 -12.77
CA PHE A 199 22.38 -11.34 -12.73
C PHE A 199 22.53 -12.85 -12.71
N ASP A 200 23.63 -13.40 -13.25
CA ASP A 200 23.84 -14.86 -13.26
C ASP A 200 24.57 -15.34 -11.99
N ARG A 201 25.27 -14.43 -11.28
CA ARG A 201 26.05 -14.72 -10.07
C ARG A 201 25.33 -14.42 -8.76
N ARG A 202 24.15 -13.79 -8.82
CA ARG A 202 23.41 -13.32 -7.66
C ARG A 202 21.97 -13.77 -7.73
N ASP A 203 21.50 -14.37 -6.65
CA ASP A 203 20.07 -14.61 -6.47
C ASP A 203 19.42 -13.34 -5.93
N ILE A 204 18.23 -13.02 -6.45
CA ILE A 204 17.43 -11.88 -6.02
C ILE A 204 16.16 -12.44 -5.39
N HIS A 205 15.84 -11.96 -4.19
CA HIS A 205 14.57 -12.27 -3.54
C HIS A 205 13.79 -10.98 -3.29
N VAL A 206 12.62 -10.87 -3.93
CA VAL A 206 11.67 -9.78 -3.70
C VAL A 206 10.56 -10.25 -2.76
N HIS A 207 10.39 -9.56 -1.64
CA HIS A 207 9.30 -9.76 -0.70
C HIS A 207 8.25 -8.66 -0.85
N VAL A 208 7.00 -9.07 -1.02
CA VAL A 208 5.85 -8.18 -0.98
C VAL A 208 5.00 -8.58 0.24
N PRO A 209 5.04 -7.83 1.35
CA PRO A 209 4.41 -8.18 2.61
C PRO A 209 2.96 -8.57 2.47
N GLU A 210 2.47 -9.48 3.28
CA GLU A 210 1.09 -9.94 3.18
C GLU A 210 0.10 -8.84 3.56
N GLY A 211 -0.89 -8.62 2.69
CA GLY A 211 -2.16 -8.00 3.08
C GLY A 211 -3.20 -9.09 3.32
N ALA A 212 -4.25 -8.79 4.09
CA ALA A 212 -5.34 -9.74 4.37
C ALA A 212 -6.11 -10.20 3.12
N THR A 213 -5.98 -9.47 2.01
CA THR A 213 -6.54 -9.82 0.70
C THR A 213 -5.43 -10.14 -0.29
N PRO A 214 -5.57 -11.22 -1.08
CA PRO A 214 -4.66 -11.50 -2.19
C PRO A 214 -4.48 -10.26 -3.06
N LYS A 215 -3.22 -9.97 -3.40
CA LYS A 215 -2.89 -8.80 -4.22
C LYS A 215 -3.04 -9.18 -5.68
N ASP A 216 -4.09 -8.66 -6.27
CA ASP A 216 -4.40 -8.85 -7.68
C ASP A 216 -4.28 -7.51 -8.42
N GLY A 217 -3.48 -7.51 -9.49
CA GLY A 217 -3.26 -6.35 -10.34
C GLY A 217 -1.79 -5.91 -10.50
N PRO A 218 -1.35 -5.57 -11.72
CA PRO A 218 0.06 -5.32 -12.07
C PRO A 218 0.61 -3.97 -11.58
N SER A 219 -0.17 -3.23 -10.77
CA SER A 219 0.06 -1.81 -10.46
C SER A 219 1.23 -1.51 -9.51
N ALA A 220 2.00 -2.53 -9.14
CA ALA A 220 3.22 -2.44 -8.34
C ALA A 220 4.52 -2.62 -9.18
N GLY A 221 4.41 -2.79 -10.50
CA GLY A 221 5.55 -3.06 -11.38
C GLY A 221 6.65 -1.99 -11.32
N THR A 222 6.28 -0.71 -11.25
CA THR A 222 7.22 0.40 -11.06
C THR A 222 7.99 0.33 -9.74
N ALA A 223 7.31 -0.03 -8.65
CA ALA A 223 7.94 -0.21 -7.35
C ALA A 223 8.91 -1.40 -7.37
N MET A 224 8.51 -2.53 -7.95
CA MET A 224 9.36 -3.72 -8.09
C MET A 224 10.61 -3.46 -8.93
N ALA A 225 10.47 -2.76 -10.07
CA ALA A 225 11.61 -2.39 -10.90
C ALA A 225 12.58 -1.46 -10.13
N THR A 226 12.04 -0.51 -9.36
CA THR A 226 12.87 0.37 -8.51
C THR A 226 13.59 -0.41 -7.41
N THR A 227 12.92 -1.38 -6.77
CA THR A 227 13.51 -2.27 -5.76
C THR A 227 14.70 -3.02 -6.35
N ILE A 228 14.53 -3.63 -7.53
CA ILE A 228 15.58 -4.41 -8.21
C ILE A 228 16.77 -3.52 -8.60
N VAL A 229 16.52 -2.33 -9.16
CA VAL A 229 17.59 -1.38 -9.48
C VAL A 229 18.32 -0.92 -8.22
N SER A 230 17.59 -0.64 -7.14
CA SER A 230 18.17 -0.18 -5.87
C SER A 230 19.12 -1.22 -5.27
N ILE A 231 18.73 -2.50 -5.18
CA ILE A 231 19.60 -3.55 -4.63
C ILE A 231 20.83 -3.84 -5.49
N LEU A 232 20.71 -3.72 -6.83
CA LEU A 232 21.81 -4.00 -7.75
C LEU A 232 22.82 -2.86 -7.81
N THR A 233 22.35 -1.61 -7.68
CA THR A 233 23.20 -0.41 -7.72
C THR A 233 23.68 0.05 -6.34
N GLY A 234 23.08 -0.48 -5.27
CA GLY A 234 23.30 -0.03 -3.89
C GLY A 234 22.81 1.39 -3.62
N ILE A 235 21.92 1.93 -4.46
CA ILE A 235 21.41 3.31 -4.32
C ILE A 235 20.16 3.30 -3.43
N PRO A 236 20.14 4.06 -2.31
CA PRO A 236 18.97 4.16 -1.46
C PRO A 236 17.77 4.79 -2.18
N VAL A 237 16.58 4.28 -1.89
CA VAL A 237 15.28 4.83 -2.31
C VAL A 237 14.84 5.83 -1.27
N ARG A 238 14.28 6.95 -1.73
CA ARG A 238 13.74 7.99 -0.85
C ARG A 238 12.52 7.49 -0.10
N ARG A 239 12.54 7.61 1.21
CA ARG A 239 11.48 7.13 2.10
C ARG A 239 10.13 7.85 1.95
N ASP A 240 10.14 9.10 1.49
CA ASP A 240 8.97 9.98 1.46
C ASP A 240 8.16 9.87 0.15
N ILE A 241 8.52 8.90 -0.71
CA ILE A 241 7.95 8.67 -2.03
C ILE A 241 7.14 7.37 -2.04
N ALA A 242 5.88 7.48 -2.45
CA ALA A 242 5.09 6.34 -2.92
C ALA A 242 5.10 6.28 -4.45
N MET A 243 4.93 5.08 -5.01
CA MET A 243 4.70 4.92 -6.44
C MET A 243 3.67 3.85 -6.77
N THR A 244 3.00 4.04 -7.90
CA THR A 244 2.12 3.03 -8.50
C THR A 244 2.20 3.13 -10.02
N GLY A 245 2.05 2.01 -10.69
CA GLY A 245 2.12 1.92 -12.14
C GLY A 245 2.50 0.52 -12.56
N GLU A 246 1.84 0.05 -13.60
CA GLU A 246 2.25 -1.15 -14.31
C GLU A 246 3.45 -0.83 -15.22
N ILE A 247 4.37 -1.78 -15.39
CA ILE A 247 5.57 -1.62 -16.20
C ILE A 247 5.54 -2.59 -17.39
N THR A 248 5.94 -2.09 -18.55
CA THR A 248 6.19 -2.93 -19.74
C THR A 248 7.66 -3.32 -19.85
N LEU A 249 7.95 -4.35 -20.64
CA LEU A 249 9.33 -4.75 -20.97
C LEU A 249 10.17 -3.62 -21.60
N ARG A 250 9.54 -2.58 -22.17
CA ARG A 250 10.20 -1.41 -22.76
C ARG A 250 10.33 -0.21 -21.80
N GLY A 251 9.94 -0.38 -20.54
CA GLY A 251 10.01 0.66 -19.52
C GLY A 251 8.95 1.75 -19.61
N ARG A 252 7.85 1.52 -20.35
CA ARG A 252 6.67 2.39 -20.30
C ARG A 252 5.88 2.12 -19.02
N VAL A 253 5.34 3.18 -18.43
CA VAL A 253 4.44 3.13 -17.27
C VAL A 253 3.00 3.18 -17.77
N LEU A 254 2.20 2.16 -17.45
CA LEU A 254 0.81 2.01 -17.89
C LEU A 254 -0.20 2.47 -16.84
N PRO A 255 -1.40 2.89 -17.25
CA PRO A 255 -2.43 3.38 -16.35
C PRO A 255 -2.90 2.32 -15.34
N ILE A 256 -3.35 2.79 -14.19
CA ILE A 256 -3.83 1.95 -13.09
C ILE A 256 -5.25 2.31 -12.68
N GLY A 257 -5.93 1.40 -12.00
CA GLY A 257 -7.22 1.65 -11.36
C GLY A 257 -7.11 2.11 -9.91
N GLY A 258 -8.18 2.73 -9.40
CA GLY A 258 -8.33 3.08 -7.98
C GLY A 258 -7.37 4.16 -7.49
N LEU A 259 -7.10 5.17 -8.32
CA LEU A 259 -6.15 6.24 -8.01
C LEU A 259 -6.55 6.99 -6.72
N LYS A 260 -7.84 7.29 -6.55
CA LYS A 260 -8.36 7.99 -5.37
C LYS A 260 -8.02 7.24 -4.07
N GLU A 261 -8.30 5.94 -4.02
CA GLU A 261 -8.02 5.10 -2.86
C GLU A 261 -6.53 5.04 -2.54
N LYS A 262 -5.69 4.93 -3.58
CA LYS A 262 -4.23 4.91 -3.47
C LYS A 262 -3.66 6.22 -2.91
N LEU A 263 -4.12 7.36 -3.43
CA LEU A 263 -3.70 8.67 -2.92
C LEU A 263 -4.15 8.91 -1.47
N LEU A 264 -5.36 8.49 -1.13
CA LEU A 264 -5.83 8.54 0.26
C LEU A 264 -4.95 7.68 1.19
N ALA A 265 -4.47 6.53 0.72
CA ALA A 265 -3.54 5.70 1.47
C ALA A 265 -2.18 6.38 1.65
N ALA A 266 -1.64 6.99 0.60
CA ALA A 266 -0.40 7.78 0.65
C ALA A 266 -0.49 8.93 1.65
N LEU A 267 -1.58 9.69 1.62
CA LEU A 267 -1.82 10.80 2.53
C LEU A 267 -1.91 10.32 4.00
N ARG A 268 -2.69 9.26 4.27
CA ARG A 268 -2.79 8.67 5.62
C ARG A 268 -1.45 8.09 6.11
N GLY A 269 -0.62 7.63 5.18
CA GLY A 269 0.72 7.13 5.45
C GLY A 269 1.75 8.23 5.75
N GLY A 270 1.39 9.50 5.55
CA GLY A 270 2.30 10.63 5.76
C GLY A 270 3.37 10.76 4.67
N LEU A 271 3.16 10.16 3.50
CA LEU A 271 4.05 10.32 2.35
C LEU A 271 3.89 11.72 1.77
N LYS A 272 4.97 12.28 1.23
CA LYS A 272 4.97 13.65 0.68
C LYS A 272 4.77 13.66 -0.82
N LYS A 273 5.25 12.62 -1.50
CA LYS A 273 5.31 12.56 -2.96
C LYS A 273 4.76 11.25 -3.47
N VAL A 274 3.97 11.32 -4.54
CA VAL A 274 3.40 10.12 -5.18
C VAL A 274 3.66 10.16 -6.67
N LEU A 275 4.31 9.11 -7.18
CA LEU A 275 4.51 8.91 -8.61
C LEU A 275 3.32 8.13 -9.18
N ILE A 276 2.65 8.69 -10.18
CA ILE A 276 1.47 8.11 -10.83
C ILE A 276 1.68 8.01 -12.35
N PRO A 277 1.04 7.07 -13.06
CA PRO A 277 1.13 7.03 -14.51
C PRO A 277 0.60 8.31 -15.14
N GLU A 278 1.24 8.78 -16.22
CA GLU A 278 0.85 10.01 -16.93
C GLU A 278 -0.61 9.97 -17.42
N GLU A 279 -1.06 8.82 -17.92
CA GLU A 279 -2.43 8.63 -18.41
C GLU A 279 -3.50 8.76 -17.30
N ASN A 280 -3.12 8.59 -16.03
CA ASN A 280 -4.01 8.78 -14.87
C ASN A 280 -4.11 10.25 -14.43
N ALA A 281 -3.36 11.18 -15.03
CA ALA A 281 -3.44 12.60 -14.67
C ALA A 281 -4.87 13.17 -14.88
N LYS A 282 -5.63 12.62 -15.84
CA LYS A 282 -7.04 12.97 -16.07
C LYS A 282 -7.95 12.64 -14.88
N ASP A 283 -7.63 11.58 -14.14
CA ASP A 283 -8.42 11.10 -13.00
C ASP A 283 -8.24 12.00 -11.76
N LEU A 284 -7.25 12.91 -11.77
CA LEU A 284 -7.03 13.91 -10.73
C LEU A 284 -8.20 14.91 -10.60
N ALA A 285 -9.02 15.06 -11.65
CA ALA A 285 -10.21 15.90 -11.61
C ALA A 285 -11.24 15.41 -10.58
N GLU A 286 -11.32 14.10 -10.34
CA GLU A 286 -12.27 13.48 -9.41
C GLU A 286 -11.76 13.42 -7.96
N ILE A 287 -10.54 13.88 -7.73
CA ILE A 287 -9.86 13.78 -6.45
C ILE A 287 -10.08 15.08 -5.65
N PRO A 288 -10.50 14.98 -4.36
CA PRO A 288 -10.72 16.15 -3.51
C PRO A 288 -9.47 17.03 -3.39
N ASP A 289 -9.68 18.35 -3.31
CA ASP A 289 -8.59 19.33 -3.20
C ASP A 289 -7.74 19.12 -1.95
N SER A 290 -8.34 18.66 -0.85
CA SER A 290 -7.63 18.32 0.39
C SER A 290 -6.55 17.26 0.19
N VAL A 291 -6.79 16.28 -0.70
CA VAL A 291 -5.81 15.23 -1.04
C VAL A 291 -4.74 15.78 -1.97
N LYS A 292 -5.12 16.56 -2.99
CA LYS A 292 -4.19 17.18 -3.93
C LYS A 292 -3.26 18.20 -3.27
N SER A 293 -3.74 18.93 -2.27
CA SER A 293 -2.91 19.87 -1.51
C SER A 293 -1.97 19.19 -0.52
N GLY A 294 -2.31 17.98 -0.07
CA GLY A 294 -1.52 17.23 0.91
C GLY A 294 -0.38 16.41 0.30
N LEU A 295 -0.32 16.25 -1.02
CA LEU A 295 0.63 15.40 -1.72
C LEU A 295 1.22 16.11 -2.95
N GLU A 296 2.52 15.99 -3.17
CA GLU A 296 3.15 16.28 -4.45
C GLU A 296 2.90 15.11 -5.41
N ILE A 297 1.89 15.23 -6.26
CA ILE A 297 1.53 14.20 -7.24
C ILE A 297 2.29 14.44 -8.53
N VAL A 298 3.10 13.46 -8.95
CA VAL A 298 3.99 13.57 -10.10
C VAL A 298 3.64 12.53 -11.16
N PRO A 299 3.07 12.95 -12.30
CA PRO A 299 2.85 12.07 -13.44
C PRO A 299 4.17 11.59 -14.07
N VAL A 300 4.25 10.30 -14.40
CA VAL A 300 5.41 9.63 -15.03
C VAL A 300 4.97 8.80 -16.22
N SER A 301 5.73 8.87 -17.32
CA SER A 301 5.46 8.09 -18.55
C SER A 301 6.41 6.89 -18.70
N ARG A 302 7.62 7.01 -18.14
CA ARG A 302 8.72 6.04 -18.29
C ARG A 302 9.39 5.73 -16.96
N MET A 303 9.95 4.53 -16.88
CA MET A 303 10.69 4.06 -15.71
C MET A 303 11.95 4.90 -15.43
N ASP A 304 12.58 5.47 -16.47
CA ASP A 304 13.73 6.37 -16.32
C ASP A 304 13.37 7.60 -15.43
N GLU A 305 12.16 8.13 -15.58
CA GLU A 305 11.66 9.24 -14.74
C GLU A 305 11.34 8.80 -13.31
N VAL A 306 10.81 7.57 -13.16
CA VAL A 306 10.53 6.97 -11.85
C VAL A 306 11.83 6.85 -11.06
N LEU A 307 12.85 6.21 -11.63
CA LEU A 307 14.16 6.02 -10.98
C LEU A 307 14.82 7.35 -10.63
N ALA A 308 14.77 8.33 -11.53
CA ALA A 308 15.36 9.66 -11.29
C ALA A 308 14.73 10.41 -10.11
N ARG A 309 13.44 10.17 -9.83
CA ARG A 309 12.71 10.80 -8.72
C ARG A 309 12.76 9.97 -7.45
N ALA A 310 12.69 8.65 -7.56
CA ALA A 310 12.61 7.71 -6.46
C ALA A 310 13.95 7.46 -5.76
N LEU A 311 15.05 7.40 -6.52
CA LEU A 311 16.38 7.16 -5.97
C LEU A 311 17.01 8.46 -5.42
N THR A 312 17.87 8.31 -4.42
CA THR A 312 18.65 9.42 -3.83
C THR A 312 19.67 10.02 -4.80
N ARG A 313 20.23 9.18 -5.68
CA ARG A 313 21.06 9.58 -6.83
C ARG A 313 20.68 8.81 -8.08
N LYS A 314 21.04 9.33 -9.26
CA LYS A 314 20.80 8.62 -10.52
C LYS A 314 21.81 7.47 -10.67
N PRO A 315 21.39 6.31 -11.20
CA PRO A 315 22.32 5.29 -11.68
C PRO A 315 23.24 5.88 -12.76
N GLU A 316 24.51 5.50 -12.74
CA GLU A 316 25.52 5.95 -13.69
C GLU A 316 25.78 4.84 -14.71
N PRO A 317 25.63 5.10 -16.02
CA PRO A 317 25.91 4.10 -17.04
C PRO A 317 27.37 3.63 -17.02
N ILE A 318 27.60 2.36 -17.37
CA ILE A 318 28.93 1.80 -17.59
C ILE A 318 29.16 1.53 -19.07
N GLU A 319 30.42 1.52 -19.52
CA GLU A 319 30.79 0.91 -20.79
C GLU A 319 31.06 -0.58 -20.54
N TRP A 320 30.32 -1.44 -21.24
CA TRP A 320 30.47 -2.89 -21.11
C TRP A 320 30.49 -3.55 -22.48
N ASP A 321 31.49 -4.39 -22.71
CA ASP A 321 31.65 -5.17 -23.95
C ASP A 321 31.52 -6.66 -23.63
N GLU A 322 30.49 -7.28 -24.20
CA GLU A 322 30.19 -8.70 -24.09
C GLU A 322 31.37 -9.57 -24.55
N ALA A 323 32.15 -9.12 -25.54
CA ALA A 323 33.26 -9.87 -26.10
C ALA A 323 34.49 -9.96 -25.16
N THR A 324 34.57 -9.09 -24.16
CA THR A 324 35.66 -9.07 -23.16
C THR A 324 35.28 -9.68 -21.82
N ALA A 325 34.00 -10.02 -21.64
CA ALA A 325 33.50 -10.64 -20.42
C ALA A 325 34.00 -12.08 -20.32
N LYS A 326 34.66 -12.41 -19.19
CA LYS A 326 35.05 -13.80 -18.90
C LYS A 326 33.80 -14.67 -18.86
N PRO A 327 33.78 -15.86 -19.51
CA PRO A 327 32.65 -16.78 -19.45
C PRO A 327 32.27 -17.05 -17.99
N VAL A 328 30.97 -17.05 -17.72
CA VAL A 328 30.44 -17.52 -16.44
C VAL A 328 30.74 -19.01 -16.36
N ASP A 329 31.57 -19.43 -15.39
CA ASP A 329 31.71 -20.84 -15.03
C ASP A 329 30.34 -21.32 -14.54
N VAL A 330 29.57 -21.93 -15.43
CA VAL A 330 28.37 -22.68 -15.06
C VAL A 330 28.87 -23.99 -14.49
N PRO A 331 28.73 -24.28 -13.18
CA PRO A 331 29.11 -25.58 -12.66
C PRO A 331 28.21 -26.62 -13.32
N ASP A 332 28.84 -27.53 -14.09
CA ASP A 332 28.20 -28.64 -14.78
C ASP A 332 27.15 -29.29 -13.88
N ALA A 333 25.91 -29.32 -14.37
CA ALA A 333 24.93 -30.21 -13.80
C ALA A 333 25.47 -31.63 -14.03
N ALA A 334 25.88 -32.29 -12.95
CA ALA A 334 26.26 -33.69 -12.99
C ALA A 334 25.19 -34.47 -13.74
N VAL A 335 25.59 -35.04 -14.87
CA VAL A 335 24.83 -36.07 -15.58
C VAL A 335 24.70 -37.21 -14.56
N GLU A 336 23.52 -37.36 -13.97
CA GLU A 336 23.20 -38.56 -13.19
C GLU A 336 23.22 -39.73 -14.18
N ASP A 337 24.25 -40.57 -14.06
CA ASP A 337 24.39 -41.83 -14.78
C ASP A 337 23.13 -42.67 -14.61
N GLU A 338 22.44 -42.88 -15.72
CA GLU A 338 21.32 -43.79 -15.89
C GLU A 338 21.83 -45.24 -15.92
N GLN A 339 22.37 -45.73 -14.79
CA GLN A 339 22.77 -47.13 -14.62
C GLN A 339 22.56 -47.62 -13.18
N ALA A 340 21.31 -47.92 -12.79
CA ALA A 340 20.99 -48.98 -11.82
C ALA A 340 19.47 -49.12 -11.61
N ALA A 341 18.78 -49.91 -12.44
CA ALA A 341 17.60 -50.69 -12.02
C ALA A 341 17.16 -51.67 -13.13
N LEU A 342 17.99 -52.65 -13.42
CA LEU A 342 17.57 -53.91 -14.00
C LEU A 342 18.09 -55.00 -13.07
N ILE A 343 17.22 -55.50 -12.18
CA ILE A 343 17.11 -56.92 -11.82
C ILE A 343 15.71 -57.11 -11.24
N ALA A 344 14.92 -57.91 -11.95
CA ALA A 344 13.71 -58.53 -11.45
C ALA A 344 14.09 -59.83 -10.73
N HIS A 345 13.62 -60.00 -9.49
CA HIS A 345 13.02 -61.25 -9.01
C HIS A 345 12.26 -61.08 -7.70
#